data_AF-A0A958SJG1-F1
#
_entry.id   AF-A0A958SJG1-F1
#
_cell.length_a   1.000
_cell.length_b   1.000
_cell.length_c   1.000
_cell.angle_alpha   90.00
_cell.angle_beta   90.00
_cell.angle_gamma   90.00
#
_symmetry.space_group_name_H-M   'P 1'
#
loop_
_entity.id
_entity.type
_entity.pdbx_description
1 polymer ?
#
loop_
_entity_poly.entity_id
_entity_poly.type
_entity_poly.pdbx_seq_one_letter_code
_entity_poly.pdbx_strand_id
1 'polypeptide(L)'
;AAVRVDVADPFIVNGLKEIGYEILPVRETVAVARQQAMNWVCLGPREVLLPEQNGGLNEWLSRWGVKCHALPDLSEFLHGGGGLACATGVVARQ
;
A
#
# COMPACT_ATOMS: atom_id res chain seq x y z
N ALA A 1 -7.94 -5.74 -4.35
CA ALA A 1 -6.68 -5.93 -3.62
C ALA A 1 -5.55 -5.24 -4.39
N ALA A 2 -4.82 -4.33 -3.76
CA ALA A 2 -3.60 -3.81 -4.35
C ALA A 2 -2.49 -4.87 -4.24
N VAL A 3 -1.75 -5.12 -5.33
CA VAL A 3 -0.74 -6.19 -5.37
C VAL A 3 0.49 -5.72 -6.13
N ARG A 4 1.69 -6.04 -5.62
CA ARG A 4 2.98 -5.81 -6.30
C ARG A 4 3.13 -6.80 -7.45
N VAL A 5 2.53 -6.50 -8.60
CA VAL A 5 2.36 -7.49 -9.68
C VAL A 5 3.67 -7.93 -10.35
N ASP A 6 4.76 -7.17 -10.19
CA ASP A 6 6.04 -7.52 -10.79
C ASP A 6 6.84 -8.53 -9.95
N VAL A 7 6.46 -8.74 -8.68
CA VAL A 7 7.17 -9.64 -7.73
C VAL A 7 6.26 -10.64 -7.01
N ALA A 8 4.94 -10.41 -7.00
CA ALA A 8 4.00 -11.33 -6.40
C ALA A 8 3.96 -12.66 -7.16
N ASP A 9 3.95 -13.77 -6.42
CA ASP A 9 3.76 -15.09 -7.01
C ASP A 9 2.41 -15.14 -7.76
N PRO A 10 2.36 -15.64 -9.01
CA PRO A 10 1.12 -15.81 -9.76
C PRO A 10 0.03 -16.57 -9.00
N PHE A 11 0.41 -17.52 -8.14
CA PHE A 11 -0.50 -18.24 -7.26
C PHE A 11 -1.30 -17.28 -6.36
N ILE A 12 -0.66 -16.27 -5.78
CA ILE A 12 -1.31 -15.26 -4.93
C ILE A 12 -2.28 -14.41 -5.75
N VAL A 13 -1.82 -13.94 -6.92
CA VAL A 13 -2.63 -13.08 -7.80
C VAL A 13 -3.87 -13.83 -8.30
N ASN A 14 -3.71 -15.09 -8.69
CA ASN A 14 -4.81 -15.92 -9.18
C ASN A 14 -5.76 -16.30 -8.05
N GLY A 15 -5.26 -16.69 -6.89
CA GLY A 15 -6.10 -16.99 -5.73
C GLY A 15 -6.95 -15.79 -5.29
N LEU A 16 -6.40 -14.57 -5.31
CA LEU A 16 -7.17 -13.35 -5.03
C LEU A 16 -8.28 -13.10 -6.07
N LYS A 17 -8.01 -13.36 -7.36
CA LYS A 17 -9.02 -13.23 -8.42
C LYS A 17 -10.14 -14.26 -8.27
N GLU A 18 -9.80 -15.52 -7.97
CA GLU A 18 -10.76 -16.63 -7.82
C GLU A 18 -11.77 -16.37 -6.69
N ILE A 19 -11.33 -15.74 -5.60
CA ILE A 19 -12.22 -15.34 -4.49
C ILE A 19 -12.92 -13.99 -4.71
N GLY A 20 -12.83 -13.43 -5.92
CA GLY A 20 -13.62 -12.27 -6.35
C GLY A 20 -12.97 -10.90 -6.13
N TYR A 21 -11.68 -10.82 -5.80
CA TYR A 21 -11.01 -9.52 -5.71
C TYR A 21 -10.66 -8.97 -7.09
N GLU A 22 -11.01 -7.71 -7.32
CA GLU A 22 -10.39 -6.89 -8.36
C GLU A 22 -8.92 -6.63 -8.00
N ILE A 23 -7.99 -6.90 -8.92
CA ILE A 23 -6.56 -6.65 -8.71
C ILE A 23 -6.21 -5.24 -9.15
N LEU A 24 -5.67 -4.47 -8.21
CA LEU A 24 -5.14 -3.14 -8.40
C LEU A 24 -3.61 -3.28 -8.56
N PRO A 25 -3.06 -3.21 -9.79
CA PRO A 25 -1.67 -3.56 -10.04
C PRO A 25 -0.71 -2.45 -9.62
N VAL A 26 0.01 -2.66 -8.53
CA VAL A 26 1.10 -1.79 -8.08
C VAL A 26 2.39 -2.25 -8.74
N ARG A 27 3.04 -1.35 -9.47
CA ARG A 27 4.34 -1.61 -10.11
C ARG A 27 5.48 -1.39 -9.14
N GLU A 28 6.58 -2.11 -9.34
CA GLU A 28 7.81 -1.87 -8.60
C GLU A 28 8.41 -0.53 -9.00
N THR A 29 8.53 0.34 -8.01
CA THR A 29 9.28 1.60 -8.09
C THR A 29 10.27 1.62 -6.93
N VAL A 30 11.20 2.58 -6.91
CA VAL A 30 12.08 2.79 -5.74
C VAL A 30 11.24 2.98 -4.47
N ALA A 31 10.14 3.72 -4.56
CA ALA A 31 9.28 3.98 -3.42
C ALA A 31 8.62 2.69 -2.88
N VAL A 32 8.10 1.84 -3.78
CA VAL A 32 7.46 0.57 -3.39
C VAL A 32 8.49 -0.44 -2.90
N ALA A 33 9.59 -0.63 -3.64
CA ALA A 33 10.56 -1.69 -3.41
C ALA A 33 11.52 -1.40 -2.25
N ARG A 34 11.90 -0.14 -2.06
CA ARG A 34 12.95 0.26 -1.10
C ARG A 34 12.45 1.17 0.02
N GLN A 35 11.40 1.95 -0.22
CA GLN A 35 10.88 2.93 0.75
C GLN A 35 9.56 2.50 1.38
N GLN A 36 9.17 1.23 1.23
CA GLN A 36 7.98 0.66 1.88
C GLN A 36 6.69 1.43 1.57
N ALA A 37 6.56 2.06 0.39
CA ALA A 37 5.40 2.89 0.07
C ALA A 37 4.07 2.12 0.05
N MET A 38 4.11 0.81 -0.18
CA MET A 38 2.93 -0.07 -0.10
C MET A 38 2.63 -0.58 1.31
N ASN A 39 3.49 -0.26 2.29
CA ASN A 39 3.28 -0.55 3.71
C ASN A 39 2.38 0.53 4.34
N TRP A 40 1.26 0.83 3.70
CA TRP A 40 0.26 1.79 4.16
C TRP A 40 -0.73 1.15 5.14
N VAL A 41 -1.50 1.96 5.83
CA VAL A 41 -2.60 1.50 6.68
C VAL A 41 -3.92 1.68 5.94
N CYS A 42 -4.71 0.62 5.83
CA CYS A 42 -6.08 0.72 5.30
C CYS A 42 -7.02 1.19 6.41
N LEU A 43 -7.50 2.44 6.32
CA LEU A 43 -8.37 3.06 7.32
C LEU A 43 -9.82 2.60 7.20
N GLY A 44 -10.26 2.33 5.97
CA GLY A 44 -11.63 1.96 5.65
C GLY A 44 -11.79 1.49 4.21
N PRO A 45 -13.02 1.21 3.74
CA PRO A 45 -13.26 0.91 2.34
C PRO A 45 -12.73 2.02 1.44
N ARG A 46 -11.80 1.69 0.55
CA ARG A 46 -11.17 2.65 -0.39
C ARG A 46 -10.58 3.88 0.31
N GLU A 47 -10.03 3.73 1.51
CA GLU A 47 -9.39 4.81 2.25
C GLU A 47 -8.11 4.33 2.93
N VAL A 48 -6.98 4.98 2.67
CA VAL A 48 -5.67 4.58 3.17
C VAL A 48 -4.88 5.76 3.74
N LEU A 49 -3.98 5.48 4.68
CA LEU A 49 -2.97 6.38 5.21
C LEU A 49 -1.60 5.91 4.73
N LEU A 50 -0.83 6.79 4.09
CA LEU A 50 0.49 6.48 3.53
C LEU A 50 1.45 7.68 3.67
N PRO A 51 2.79 7.50 3.53
CA PRO A 51 3.72 8.64 3.55
C PRO A 51 3.55 9.55 2.32
N GLU A 52 3.92 10.83 2.44
CA GLU A 52 4.05 11.73 1.27
C GLU A 52 5.12 11.24 0.28
N GLN A 53 6.20 10.62 0.77
CA GLN A 53 7.31 10.09 -0.04
C GLN A 53 6.96 8.72 -0.65
N ASN A 54 5.89 8.66 -1.45
CA ASN A 54 5.34 7.41 -1.98
C ASN A 54 5.54 7.21 -3.49
N GLY A 55 6.25 8.11 -4.17
CA GLY A 55 6.58 7.97 -5.60
C GLY A 55 5.37 8.02 -6.53
N GLY A 56 4.33 8.79 -6.19
CA GLY A 56 3.10 8.96 -6.99
C GLY A 56 2.06 7.85 -6.79
N LEU A 57 2.25 7.01 -5.77
CA LEU A 57 1.33 5.93 -5.45
C LEU A 57 -0.03 6.45 -4.97
N ASN A 58 -0.06 7.63 -4.33
CA ASN A 58 -1.30 8.34 -3.98
C ASN A 58 -2.14 8.71 -5.22
N GLU A 59 -1.51 9.25 -6.26
CA GLU A 59 -2.18 9.64 -7.51
C GLU A 59 -2.69 8.40 -8.23
N TRP A 60 -1.87 7.35 -8.30
CA TRP A 60 -2.29 6.08 -8.87
C TRP A 60 -3.49 5.50 -8.11
N LEU A 61 -3.44 5.45 -6.78
CA LEU A 61 -4.53 4.95 -5.92
C LEU A 61 -5.81 5.78 -6.12
N SER A 62 -5.67 7.10 -6.24
CA SER A 62 -6.77 8.02 -6.45
C SER A 62 -7.50 7.76 -7.78
N ARG A 63 -6.78 7.35 -8.84
CA ARG A 63 -7.40 6.94 -10.13
C ARG A 63 -8.26 5.68 -9.99
N TRP A 64 -7.97 4.85 -8.99
CA TRP A 64 -8.80 3.70 -8.61
C TRP A 64 -9.88 4.07 -7.59
N GLY A 65 -10.13 5.36 -7.35
CA GLY A 65 -11.13 5.82 -6.38
C GLY A 65 -10.77 5.55 -4.94
N VAL A 66 -9.48 5.40 -4.62
CA VAL A 66 -9.00 5.25 -3.24
C VAL A 66 -8.61 6.62 -2.68
N LYS A 67 -9.26 7.03 -1.60
CA LYS A 67 -8.91 8.24 -0.86
C LYS A 67 -7.61 8.02 -0.10
N CYS A 68 -6.66 8.91 -0.33
CA CYS A 68 -5.33 8.85 0.25
C CYS A 68 -5.15 9.97 1.28
N HIS A 69 -4.83 9.59 2.51
CA HIS A 69 -4.33 10.50 3.53
C HIS A 69 -2.81 10.38 3.56
N ALA A 70 -2.12 11.51 3.55
CA ALA A 70 -0.68 11.55 3.57
C ALA A 70 -0.17 11.95 4.97
N LEU A 71 0.74 11.17 5.53
CA LEU A 71 1.54 11.61 6.67
C LEU A 71 2.81 12.31 6.16
N PRO A 72 3.23 13.40 6.82
CA PRO A 72 4.52 14.03 6.56
C PRO A 72 5.69 13.07 6.81
N ASP A 73 6.87 13.50 6.40
CA ASP A 73 8.14 12.74 6.35
C ASP A 73 8.31 11.61 7.37
N LEU A 74 8.35 10.38 6.84
CA LEU A 74 8.62 9.13 7.58
C LEU A 74 9.98 8.53 7.21
N SER A 75 10.89 9.29 6.59
CA SER A 75 12.18 8.78 6.10
C SER A 75 13.00 8.09 7.20
N GLU A 76 13.05 8.66 8.41
CA GLU A 76 13.77 8.06 9.53
C GLU A 76 13.16 6.76 10.05
N PHE A 77 11.85 6.54 9.90
CA PHE A 77 11.21 5.27 10.28
C PHE A 77 11.69 4.11 9.40
N LEU A 78 12.07 4.39 8.14
CA LEU A 78 12.57 3.38 7.22
C LEU A 78 13.89 2.77 7.69
N HIS A 79 14.70 3.51 8.46
CA HIS A 79 15.93 2.99 9.07
C HIS A 79 15.65 1.85 10.07
N GLY A 80 14.43 1.80 10.64
CA GLY A 80 13.97 0.72 11.51
C GLY A 80 13.51 -0.54 10.77
N GLY A 81 13.56 -0.56 9.43
CA GLY A 81 13.21 -1.73 8.61
C GLY A 81 11.70 -1.97 8.42
N GLY A 82 10.86 -1.01 8.81
CA GLY A 82 9.39 -1.07 8.66
C GLY A 82 8.81 0.17 8.01
N GLY A 83 7.58 0.05 7.51
CA GLY A 83 6.77 1.20 7.10
C GLY A 83 5.63 1.47 8.09
N LEU A 84 4.67 2.29 7.65
CA LEU A 84 3.59 2.76 8.51
C LEU A 84 2.70 1.63 9.04
N ALA A 85 2.40 0.61 8.23
CA ALA A 85 1.61 -0.54 8.66
C ALA A 85 2.33 -1.36 9.73
N CYS A 86 3.66 -1.49 9.64
CA CYS A 86 4.45 -2.18 10.67
C CYS A 86 4.47 -1.43 12.00
N ALA A 87 4.36 -0.09 11.97
CA ALA A 87 4.35 0.75 13.18
C ALA A 87 2.96 0.90 13.81
N THR A 88 1.91 0.34 13.20
CA THR A 88 0.52 0.57 13.60
C THR A 88 -0.16 -0.73 14.05
N GLY A 89 -0.82 -0.70 15.20
CA GLY A 89 -1.73 -1.75 15.66
C GLY A 89 -3.19 -1.32 15.51
N VAL A 90 -3.99 -2.08 14.76
CA VAL A 90 -5.43 -1.81 14.63
C VAL A 90 -6.15 -2.34 15.86
N VAL A 91 -6.58 -1.43 16.75
CA VAL A 91 -7.28 -1.79 18.00
C VAL A 91 -8.76 -2.11 17.76
N ALA A 92 -9.40 -1.39 16.84
CA ALA A 92 -10.79 -1.62 16.44
C ALA A 92 -10.99 -1.18 14.98
N ARG A 93 -11.91 -1.84 14.27
CA ARG A 93 -12.34 -1.50 12.91
C ARG A 93 -13.85 -1.75 12.83
N GLN A 94 -14.58 -0.77 12.31
CA GLN A 94 -16.02 -0.86 12.05
C GLN A 94 -16.29 -1.31 10.62
#